data_AF-A0A059AZV0-F1
#
_entry.id   AF-A0A059AZV0-F1
#
_cell.length_a   1.000
_cell.length_b   1.000
_cell.length_c   1.000
_cell.angle_alpha   90.00
_cell.angle_beta   90.00
_cell.angle_gamma   90.00
#
_symmetry.space_group_name_H-M   'P 1'
#
loop_
_entity.id
_entity.type
_entity.pdbx_description
1 polymer ?
#
loop_
_entity_poly.entity_id
_entity_poly.type
_entity_poly.pdbx_seq_one_letter_code
_entity_poly.pdbx_strand_id
1 'polypeptide(L)'
;MAHEYGFDYALITYKWPTWLHKQKEKQRIIWAYKILFLDVIFPVSLEKVIFADADQVVRADMGELYDMDLKGRPLAYTPFCDNNKEVDGYRFWRQKFREIVAGDNLRVFYESVSKDPNSLSNLDQDLPNYAQHTEPIFSLPQEWLWCESWCGTATKSKAKTIDLCNNPMTKEPKLQGAKRIVSEWPDLDLEARTFTAKILRDESELQEAVASDKSQGSQGDESSVEELDLESKSEL
;
A
#
# COMPACT_ATOMS: atom_id res chain seq x y z
N MET A 1 -18.84 3.85 -2.31
CA MET A 1 -17.80 2.95 -2.85
C MET A 1 -18.26 1.50 -2.83
N ALA A 2 -18.31 0.80 -1.69
CA ALA A 2 -18.71 -0.62 -1.61
C ALA A 2 -19.99 -0.98 -2.37
N HIS A 3 -21.08 -0.24 -2.14
CA HIS A 3 -22.35 -0.44 -2.84
C HIS A 3 -22.26 -0.15 -4.35
N GLU A 4 -21.52 0.89 -4.76
CA GLU A 4 -21.42 1.32 -6.17
C GLU A 4 -20.65 0.29 -7.01
N TYR A 5 -19.54 -0.22 -6.47
CA TYR A 5 -18.66 -1.14 -7.16
C TYR A 5 -18.91 -2.61 -6.78
N GLY A 6 -19.93 -2.89 -5.96
CA GLY A 6 -20.35 -4.24 -5.61
C GLY A 6 -19.31 -5.07 -4.86
N PHE A 7 -18.64 -4.50 -3.85
CA PHE A 7 -17.67 -5.23 -3.02
C PHE A 7 -17.95 -5.13 -1.52
N ASP A 8 -17.59 -6.17 -0.79
CA ASP A 8 -17.59 -6.20 0.67
C ASP A 8 -16.27 -5.68 1.23
N TYR A 9 -16.33 -5.08 2.42
CA TYR A 9 -15.12 -4.62 3.12
C TYR A 9 -15.22 -4.92 4.61
N ALA A 10 -14.06 -5.13 5.23
CA ALA A 10 -13.92 -5.27 6.66
C ALA A 10 -12.72 -4.46 7.15
N LEU A 11 -12.89 -3.78 8.28
CA LEU A 11 -11.79 -3.09 8.96
C LEU A 11 -11.18 -4.06 9.98
N ILE A 12 -9.88 -4.30 9.85
CA ILE A 12 -9.12 -5.17 10.74
C ILE A 12 -8.11 -4.35 11.53
N THR A 13 -7.83 -4.80 12.75
CA THR A 13 -6.80 -4.17 13.58
C THR A 13 -6.22 -5.20 14.54
N TYR A 14 -4.94 -5.03 14.87
CA TYR A 14 -4.25 -5.86 15.83
C TYR A 14 -3.44 -4.97 16.78
N LYS A 15 -3.53 -5.21 18.08
CA LYS A 15 -2.79 -4.43 19.07
C LYS A 15 -1.33 -4.87 19.07
N TRP A 16 -0.42 -3.90 18.93
CA TRP A 16 1.02 -4.15 19.05
C TRP A 16 1.37 -4.87 20.36
N PRO A 17 1.97 -6.08 20.33
CA PRO A 17 2.29 -6.85 21.53
C PRO A 17 3.30 -6.12 22.43
N THR A 18 3.11 -6.21 23.75
CA THR A 18 3.97 -5.49 24.73
C THR A 18 5.43 -5.97 24.74
N TRP A 19 5.68 -7.20 24.30
CA TRP A 19 7.01 -7.82 24.26
C TRP A 19 7.79 -7.53 22.98
N LEU A 20 7.15 -7.01 21.93
CA LEU A 20 7.77 -6.75 20.63
C LEU A 20 8.26 -5.30 20.56
N HIS A 21 9.50 -5.07 20.13
CA HIS A 21 10.08 -3.72 20.06
C HIS A 21 9.20 -2.76 19.25
N LYS A 22 8.72 -1.68 19.89
CA LYS A 22 7.76 -0.75 19.29
C LYS A 22 8.46 0.34 18.48
N GLN A 23 7.95 0.60 17.27
CA GLN A 23 8.36 1.74 16.45
C GLN A 23 7.72 3.05 16.94
N LYS A 24 8.48 4.16 16.85
CA LYS A 24 8.00 5.50 17.25
C LYS A 24 7.45 6.30 16.08
N GLU A 25 8.03 6.11 14.90
CA GLU A 25 7.64 6.82 13.68
C GLU A 25 6.40 6.16 13.04
N LYS A 26 5.38 6.97 12.68
CA LYS A 26 4.12 6.49 12.08
C LYS A 26 4.37 5.64 10.84
N GLN A 27 5.31 6.05 9.99
CA GLN A 27 5.65 5.33 8.75
C GLN A 27 6.21 3.93 9.04
N ARG A 28 7.17 3.81 9.97
CA ARG A 28 7.73 2.52 10.37
C ARG A 28 6.70 1.60 11.03
N ILE A 29 5.73 2.17 11.76
CA ILE A 29 4.60 1.41 12.29
C ILE A 29 3.77 0.83 11.14
N ILE A 30 3.40 1.65 10.14
CA ILE A 30 2.62 1.21 8.98
C ILE A 30 3.34 0.06 8.25
N TRP A 31 4.64 0.21 7.95
CA TRP A 31 5.44 -0.85 7.33
C TRP A 31 5.45 -2.13 8.15
N ALA A 32 5.59 -2.03 9.47
CA ALA A 32 5.57 -3.20 10.33
C ALA A 32 4.23 -3.94 10.31
N TYR A 33 3.10 -3.22 10.24
CA TYR A 33 1.77 -3.85 10.13
C TYR A 33 1.58 -4.61 8.82
N LYS A 34 2.23 -4.19 7.73
CA LYS A 34 2.17 -4.89 6.44
C LYS A 34 2.84 -6.27 6.47
N ILE A 35 3.69 -6.58 7.45
CA ILE A 35 4.49 -7.81 7.44
C ILE A 35 4.47 -8.61 8.75
N LEU A 36 4.47 -7.96 9.92
CA LEU A 36 4.71 -8.65 11.19
C LEU A 36 3.49 -9.39 11.76
N PHE A 37 2.28 -9.07 11.32
CA PHE A 37 1.04 -9.54 11.95
C PHE A 37 0.10 -10.26 10.98
N LEU A 38 0.58 -10.64 9.79
CA LEU A 38 -0.24 -11.27 8.74
C LEU A 38 -0.94 -12.56 9.20
N ASP A 39 -0.35 -13.29 10.15
CA ASP A 39 -0.89 -14.52 10.71
C ASP A 39 -1.99 -14.31 11.77
N VAL A 40 -2.06 -13.13 12.37
CA VAL A 40 -2.94 -12.84 13.53
C VAL A 40 -3.95 -11.72 13.29
N ILE A 41 -3.72 -10.87 12.29
CA ILE A 41 -4.61 -9.74 11.98
C ILE A 41 -5.84 -10.17 11.17
N PHE A 42 -5.74 -11.29 10.45
CA PHE A 42 -6.83 -11.83 9.63
C PHE A 42 -7.53 -13.01 10.34
N PRO A 43 -8.84 -13.22 10.08
CA PRO A 43 -9.55 -14.42 10.55
C PRO A 43 -8.95 -15.71 10.00
N VAL A 44 -8.98 -16.78 10.79
CA VAL A 44 -8.44 -18.10 10.41
C VAL A 44 -9.13 -18.70 9.18
N SER A 45 -10.35 -18.27 8.87
CA SER A 45 -11.09 -18.68 7.67
C SER A 45 -10.58 -18.04 6.37
N LEU A 46 -9.70 -17.03 6.44
CA LEU A 46 -9.17 -16.34 5.27
C LEU A 46 -7.92 -17.06 4.77
N GLU A 47 -8.01 -17.64 3.57
CA GLU A 47 -6.95 -18.51 3.03
C GLU A 47 -5.77 -17.75 2.43
N LYS A 48 -6.04 -16.61 1.78
CA LYS A 48 -5.04 -15.85 1.04
C LYS A 48 -5.42 -14.38 0.97
N VAL A 49 -4.41 -13.52 1.08
CA VAL A 49 -4.53 -12.07 0.96
C VAL A 49 -3.56 -11.59 -0.10
N ILE A 50 -4.03 -10.65 -0.93
CA ILE A 50 -3.16 -9.90 -1.84
C ILE A 50 -3.06 -8.48 -1.30
N PHE A 51 -1.83 -8.02 -1.12
CA PHE A 51 -1.55 -6.64 -0.75
C PHE A 51 -1.28 -5.82 -2.03
N ALA A 52 -1.98 -4.70 -2.17
CA ALA A 52 -1.75 -3.70 -3.20
C ALA A 52 -1.50 -2.35 -2.51
N ASP A 53 -0.45 -1.64 -2.91
CA ASP A 53 -0.18 -0.31 -2.37
C ASP A 53 -1.20 0.71 -2.88
N ALA A 54 -1.46 1.75 -2.08
CA ALA A 54 -2.53 2.72 -2.34
C ALA A 54 -2.30 3.59 -3.59
N ASP A 55 -1.06 3.69 -4.06
CA ASP A 55 -0.65 4.42 -5.25
C ASP A 55 -0.50 3.53 -6.48
N GLN A 56 -0.87 2.25 -6.39
CA GLN A 56 -0.85 1.34 -7.52
C GLN A 56 -2.12 1.45 -8.38
N VAL A 57 -1.92 1.30 -9.70
CA VAL A 57 -3.01 1.12 -10.66
C VAL A 57 -2.97 -0.30 -11.19
N VAL A 58 -4.10 -1.02 -11.08
CA VAL A 58 -4.25 -2.41 -11.51
C VAL A 58 -4.98 -2.46 -12.85
N ARG A 59 -4.41 -3.19 -13.82
CA ARG A 59 -4.92 -3.36 -15.19
C ARG A 59 -5.34 -4.79 -15.52
N ALA A 60 -5.02 -5.74 -14.64
CA ALA A 60 -5.31 -7.16 -14.82
C ALA A 60 -6.36 -7.65 -13.83
N ASP A 61 -6.91 -8.84 -14.10
CA ASP A 61 -7.74 -9.55 -13.14
C ASP A 61 -6.87 -10.06 -11.98
N MET A 62 -7.13 -9.56 -10.78
CA MET A 62 -6.42 -9.97 -9.56
C MET A 62 -6.71 -11.44 -9.19
N GLY A 63 -7.78 -12.04 -9.72
CA GLY A 63 -8.05 -13.47 -9.62
C GLY A 63 -6.92 -14.32 -10.20
N GLU A 64 -6.25 -13.87 -11.27
CA GLU A 64 -5.09 -14.57 -11.83
C GLU A 64 -3.94 -14.68 -10.82
N LEU A 65 -3.74 -13.64 -9.99
CA LEU A 65 -2.73 -13.65 -8.93
C LEU A 65 -3.18 -14.49 -7.74
N TYR A 66 -4.47 -14.45 -7.42
CA TYR A 66 -5.06 -15.26 -6.36
C TYR A 66 -4.94 -16.75 -6.66
N ASP A 67 -5.20 -17.19 -7.88
CA ASP A 67 -5.17 -18.60 -8.28
C ASP A 67 -3.77 -19.12 -8.60
N MET A 68 -2.75 -18.27 -8.58
CA MET A 68 -1.38 -18.66 -8.90
C MET A 68 -0.84 -19.70 -7.93
N ASP A 69 -0.25 -20.78 -8.48
CA ASP A 69 0.45 -21.80 -7.70
C ASP A 69 1.80 -21.27 -7.18
N LEU A 70 1.83 -20.95 -5.89
CA LEU A 70 3.00 -20.44 -5.19
C LEU A 70 4.03 -21.53 -4.83
N LYS A 71 3.85 -22.78 -5.29
CA LYS A 71 4.77 -23.90 -5.07
C LYS A 71 5.05 -24.17 -3.59
N GLY A 72 4.00 -24.05 -2.77
CA GLY A 72 4.06 -24.25 -1.32
C GLY A 72 4.75 -23.13 -0.54
N ARG A 73 5.04 -21.98 -1.16
CA ARG A 73 5.68 -20.83 -0.50
C ARG A 73 4.63 -19.94 0.18
N PRO A 74 4.87 -19.47 1.41
CA PRO A 74 3.89 -18.69 2.16
C PRO A 74 3.78 -17.24 1.69
N LEU A 75 4.82 -16.71 1.03
CA LEU A 75 4.88 -15.32 0.55
C LEU A 75 5.25 -15.29 -0.93
N ALA A 76 4.72 -14.29 -1.64
CA ALA A 76 5.04 -14.00 -3.02
C ALA A 76 5.30 -12.51 -3.22
N TYR A 77 6.37 -12.16 -3.93
CA TYR A 77 6.77 -10.78 -4.21
C TYR A 77 7.18 -10.62 -5.66
N THR A 78 6.91 -9.45 -6.22
CA THR A 78 7.44 -9.02 -7.52
C THR A 78 8.90 -8.56 -7.36
N PRO A 79 9.84 -9.08 -8.17
CA PRO A 79 11.22 -8.64 -8.12
C PRO A 79 11.38 -7.21 -8.69
N PHE A 80 12.45 -6.53 -8.27
CA PHE A 80 12.85 -5.26 -8.88
C PHE A 80 13.16 -5.44 -10.37
N CYS A 81 12.67 -4.52 -11.20
CA CYS A 81 13.10 -4.39 -12.59
C CYS A 81 14.59 -4.08 -12.67
N ASP A 82 15.25 -4.66 -13.68
CA ASP A 82 16.68 -4.49 -13.94
C ASP A 82 16.98 -3.98 -15.36
N ASN A 83 15.96 -3.55 -16.09
CA ASN A 83 16.02 -3.20 -17.51
C ASN A 83 16.05 -1.69 -17.80
N ASN A 84 15.88 -0.80 -16.83
CA ASN A 84 16.18 0.63 -16.99
C ASN A 84 17.65 0.93 -16.65
N LYS A 85 18.49 1.12 -17.67
CA LYS A 85 19.94 1.31 -17.49
C LYS A 85 20.34 2.65 -16.86
N GLU A 86 19.48 3.66 -16.92
CA GLU A 86 19.78 5.02 -16.45
C GLU A 86 19.91 5.07 -14.92
N VAL A 87 19.23 4.15 -14.21
CA VAL A 87 19.20 4.09 -12.75
C VAL A 87 20.12 3.01 -12.16
N ASP A 88 21.03 2.43 -12.96
CA ASP A 88 21.95 1.37 -12.53
C ASP A 88 22.75 1.77 -11.27
N GLY A 89 23.16 3.03 -11.19
CA GLY A 89 23.92 3.56 -10.05
C GLY A 89 23.15 3.61 -8.72
N TYR A 90 21.82 3.52 -8.76
CA TYR A 90 20.95 3.57 -7.58
C TYR A 90 20.50 2.17 -7.11
N ARG A 91 20.94 1.08 -7.78
CA ARG A 91 20.58 -0.30 -7.42
C ARG A 91 21.39 -0.82 -6.24
N PHE A 92 21.08 -0.33 -5.05
CA PHE A 92 21.77 -0.71 -3.81
C PHE A 92 21.70 -2.21 -3.51
N TRP A 93 20.63 -2.90 -3.91
CA TRP A 93 20.45 -4.35 -3.68
C TRP A 93 21.46 -5.24 -4.44
N ARG A 94 22.22 -4.69 -5.39
CA ARG A 94 23.33 -5.40 -6.07
C ARG A 94 24.65 -5.34 -5.28
N GLN A 95 24.75 -4.50 -4.26
CA GLN A 95 25.91 -4.45 -3.37
C GLN A 95 25.78 -5.59 -2.34
N LYS A 96 26.82 -6.44 -2.22
CA LYS A 96 26.81 -7.69 -1.43
C LYS A 96 26.52 -7.45 0.06
N PHE A 97 25.26 -7.54 0.46
CA PHE A 97 24.82 -7.37 1.86
C PHE A 97 24.05 -8.58 2.45
N ARG A 98 24.19 -9.77 1.86
CA ARG A 98 23.44 -10.97 2.29
C ARG A 98 24.38 -12.09 2.76
N GLU A 99 24.95 -11.90 3.93
CA GLU A 99 25.42 -13.01 4.77
C GLU A 99 24.81 -12.77 6.15
N ILE A 100 23.73 -13.47 6.51
CA ILE A 100 23.36 -13.96 7.86
C ILE A 100 22.14 -14.90 7.69
N VAL A 101 22.12 -15.96 8.49
CA VAL A 101 21.09 -17.03 8.55
C VAL A 101 20.30 -16.91 9.85
N ALA A 102 18.96 -17.02 9.85
CA ALA A 102 18.22 -17.61 10.99
C ALA A 102 16.84 -18.17 10.59
N GLY A 103 16.24 -19.00 11.46
CA GLY A 103 14.99 -19.75 11.27
C GLY A 103 13.84 -19.39 12.24
N ASP A 104 12.60 -19.46 11.75
CA ASP A 104 11.30 -18.99 12.30
C ASP A 104 11.25 -17.56 12.86
N ASN A 105 10.72 -16.65 12.06
CA ASN A 105 11.68 -15.66 11.61
C ASN A 105 11.27 -14.21 11.70
N LEU A 106 10.20 -13.78 11.04
CA LEU A 106 10.07 -12.34 10.74
C LEU A 106 10.00 -11.48 12.01
N ARG A 107 9.26 -11.90 13.05
CA ARG A 107 9.23 -11.18 14.35
C ARG A 107 10.52 -11.36 15.16
N VAL A 108 11.15 -12.53 15.11
CA VAL A 108 12.42 -12.82 15.82
C VAL A 108 13.58 -12.03 15.19
N PHE A 109 13.69 -12.07 13.87
CA PHE A 109 14.57 -11.25 13.06
C PHE A 109 14.35 -9.77 13.33
N TYR A 110 13.10 -9.31 13.22
CA TYR A 110 12.77 -7.93 13.52
C TYR A 110 13.23 -7.54 14.93
N GLU A 111 12.96 -8.34 15.97
CA GLU A 111 13.43 -8.06 17.34
C GLU A 111 14.97 -8.03 17.45
N SER A 112 15.67 -8.83 16.63
CA SER A 112 17.13 -8.86 16.61
C SER A 112 17.77 -7.64 15.95
N VAL A 113 17.16 -7.09 14.88
CA VAL A 113 17.75 -5.97 14.12
C VAL A 113 17.16 -4.61 14.48
N SER A 114 15.88 -4.54 14.86
CA SER A 114 15.14 -3.27 14.99
C SER A 114 15.59 -2.33 16.11
N LYS A 115 16.46 -2.79 17.01
CA LYS A 115 17.04 -1.98 18.08
C LYS A 115 18.04 -0.95 17.56
N ASP A 116 18.67 -1.22 16.41
CA ASP A 116 19.45 -0.22 15.70
C ASP A 116 18.51 0.66 14.86
N PRO A 117 18.43 1.98 15.11
CA PRO A 117 17.58 2.88 14.34
C PRO A 117 17.98 2.99 12.86
N ASN A 118 19.23 2.63 12.50
CA ASN A 118 19.70 2.62 11.12
C ASN A 118 19.43 1.30 10.39
N SER A 119 18.88 0.30 11.08
CA SER A 119 18.45 -0.96 10.47
C SER A 119 17.11 -0.83 9.76
N LEU A 120 16.89 -1.69 8.76
CA LEU A 120 15.61 -1.82 8.05
C LEU A 120 15.14 -0.44 7.54
N SER A 121 15.88 0.14 6.59
CA SER A 121 15.58 1.45 6.04
C SER A 121 14.21 1.46 5.36
N ASN A 122 13.83 0.33 4.75
CA ASN A 122 12.48 0.06 4.32
C ASN A 122 11.99 -1.27 4.92
N LEU A 123 11.38 -1.21 6.10
CA LEU A 123 11.12 -2.38 6.93
C LEU A 123 10.31 -3.48 6.23
N ASP A 124 9.27 -3.12 5.50
CA ASP A 124 8.37 -4.06 4.80
C ASP A 124 9.04 -4.75 3.60
N GLN A 125 10.11 -4.18 3.05
CA GLN A 125 10.90 -4.79 1.97
C GLN A 125 12.16 -5.49 2.49
N ASP A 126 12.89 -4.88 3.42
CA ASP A 126 14.18 -5.35 3.91
C ASP A 126 14.02 -6.63 4.74
N LEU A 127 12.97 -6.70 5.57
CA LEU A 127 12.77 -7.84 6.47
C LEU A 127 12.47 -9.15 5.70
N PRO A 128 11.52 -9.18 4.74
CA PRO A 128 11.35 -10.35 3.88
C PRO A 128 12.62 -10.70 3.11
N ASN A 129 13.32 -9.70 2.57
CA ASN A 129 14.58 -9.89 1.84
C ASN A 129 15.68 -10.53 2.69
N TYR A 130 15.79 -10.12 3.95
CA TYR A 130 16.73 -10.68 4.92
C TYR A 130 16.37 -12.13 5.29
N ALA A 131 15.07 -12.43 5.43
CA ALA A 131 14.56 -13.73 5.84
C ALA A 131 14.54 -14.80 4.74
N GLN A 132 14.78 -14.45 3.46
CA GLN A 132 14.56 -15.33 2.30
C GLN A 132 15.25 -16.70 2.36
N HIS A 133 16.39 -16.79 3.04
CA HIS A 133 17.13 -18.06 3.18
C HIS A 133 16.36 -19.12 3.97
N THR A 134 15.42 -18.67 4.80
CA THR A 134 14.68 -19.55 5.69
C THR A 134 13.17 -19.43 5.54
N GLU A 135 12.68 -18.29 5.04
CA GLU A 135 11.30 -18.09 4.57
C GLU A 135 11.33 -17.95 3.03
N PRO A 136 11.24 -19.06 2.26
CA PRO A 136 11.33 -18.99 0.82
C PRO A 136 10.20 -18.14 0.21
N ILE A 137 10.58 -17.16 -0.60
CA ILE A 137 9.63 -16.27 -1.28
C ILE A 137 9.42 -16.74 -2.72
N PHE A 138 8.16 -16.78 -3.16
CA PHE A 138 7.82 -16.98 -4.56
C PHE A 138 8.08 -15.69 -5.35
N SER A 139 8.92 -15.76 -6.38
CA SER A 139 9.12 -14.63 -7.28
C SER A 139 8.00 -14.57 -8.31
N LEU A 140 7.17 -13.54 -8.23
CA LEU A 140 6.09 -13.30 -9.18
C LEU A 140 6.66 -12.91 -10.57
N PRO A 141 5.95 -13.23 -11.67
CA PRO A 141 6.31 -12.74 -12.99
C PRO A 141 6.46 -11.21 -13.04
N GLN A 142 7.48 -10.71 -13.75
CA GLN A 142 7.80 -9.27 -13.78
C GLN A 142 6.64 -8.38 -14.26
N GLU A 143 5.74 -8.91 -15.08
CA GLU A 143 4.53 -8.20 -15.54
C GLU A 143 3.61 -7.77 -14.39
N TRP A 144 3.68 -8.40 -13.22
CA TRP A 144 2.89 -8.03 -12.04
C TRP A 144 3.34 -6.75 -11.34
N LEU A 145 4.46 -6.14 -11.73
CA LEU A 145 4.87 -4.83 -11.23
C LEU A 145 5.68 -4.07 -12.28
N TRP A 146 5.21 -2.89 -12.64
CA TRP A 146 5.96 -1.92 -13.43
C TRP A 146 6.04 -0.59 -12.69
N CYS A 147 7.22 0.04 -12.71
CA CYS A 147 7.46 1.35 -12.15
C CYS A 147 8.42 2.10 -13.07
N GLU A 148 8.17 3.38 -13.32
CA GLU A 148 8.92 4.15 -14.33
C GLU A 148 10.41 4.27 -13.99
N SER A 149 10.75 4.43 -12.71
CA SER A 149 12.13 4.57 -12.26
C SER A 149 12.96 3.33 -12.62
N TRP A 150 12.43 2.12 -12.42
CA TRP A 150 13.21 0.89 -12.51
C TRP A 150 12.97 0.09 -13.79
N CYS A 151 11.79 0.21 -14.39
CA CYS A 151 11.35 -0.59 -15.51
C CYS A 151 11.44 0.18 -16.83
N GLY A 152 12.00 -0.46 -17.87
CA GLY A 152 12.05 0.10 -19.21
C GLY A 152 10.65 0.29 -19.81
N THR A 153 10.47 1.38 -20.55
CA THR A 153 9.19 1.76 -21.19
C THR A 153 8.63 0.68 -22.11
N ALA A 154 9.49 -0.11 -22.76
CA ALA A 154 9.11 -1.23 -23.62
C ALA A 154 8.29 -2.33 -22.91
N THR A 155 8.36 -2.41 -21.57
CA THR A 155 7.63 -3.41 -20.77
C THR A 155 6.30 -2.91 -20.22
N LYS A 156 6.03 -1.59 -20.30
CA LYS A 156 4.85 -0.96 -19.71
C LYS A 156 3.52 -1.46 -20.30
N SER A 157 3.50 -1.79 -21.59
CA SER A 157 2.29 -2.31 -22.25
C SER A 157 1.88 -3.70 -21.77
N LYS A 158 2.79 -4.45 -21.14
CA LYS A 158 2.53 -5.77 -20.56
C LYS A 158 2.28 -5.70 -19.05
N ALA A 159 2.37 -4.52 -18.45
CA ALA A 159 2.24 -4.35 -17.01
C ALA A 159 0.80 -4.61 -16.56
N LYS A 160 0.65 -5.56 -15.63
CA LYS A 160 -0.60 -5.89 -14.94
C LYS A 160 -0.89 -4.93 -13.78
N THR A 161 0.16 -4.43 -13.14
CA THR A 161 0.06 -3.34 -12.16
C THR A 161 1.14 -2.30 -12.43
N ILE A 162 0.85 -1.04 -12.10
CA ILE A 162 1.78 0.08 -12.20
C ILE A 162 1.89 0.73 -10.81
N ASP A 163 3.10 0.77 -10.29
CA ASP A 163 3.45 1.43 -9.04
C ASP A 163 4.04 2.83 -9.32
N LEU A 164 3.53 3.84 -8.60
CA LEU A 164 4.00 5.22 -8.70
C LEU A 164 5.20 5.45 -7.79
N CYS A 165 6.23 4.65 -8.04
CA CYS A 165 7.49 4.66 -7.32
C CYS A 165 8.18 6.04 -7.36
N ASN A 166 8.90 6.34 -6.29
CA ASN A 166 9.73 7.53 -6.24
C ASN A 166 10.86 7.46 -7.27
N ASN A 167 11.20 8.62 -7.86
CA ASN A 167 12.32 8.74 -8.78
C ASN A 167 13.59 9.16 -8.00
N PRO A 168 14.70 8.42 -8.07
CA PRO A 168 15.92 8.79 -7.36
C PRO A 168 16.64 10.01 -7.97
N MET A 169 16.31 10.36 -9.21
CA MET A 169 16.91 11.47 -9.97
C MET A 169 16.05 12.74 -9.95
N THR A 170 14.74 12.62 -9.79
CA THR A 170 13.79 13.74 -9.84
C THR A 170 12.82 13.72 -8.67
N LYS A 171 12.35 14.89 -8.23
CA LYS A 171 11.34 15.03 -7.18
C LYS A 171 9.98 15.38 -7.76
N GLU A 172 9.54 14.64 -8.77
CA GLU A 172 8.21 14.83 -9.33
C GLU A 172 7.15 14.39 -8.31
N PRO A 173 6.14 15.22 -7.99
CA PRO A 173 5.04 14.81 -7.11
C PRO A 173 4.22 13.66 -7.70
N LYS A 174 3.77 12.72 -6.86
CA LYS A 174 3.02 11.53 -7.28
C LYS A 174 1.79 11.85 -8.15
N LEU A 175 1.01 12.88 -7.81
CA LEU A 175 -0.17 13.29 -8.60
C LEU A 175 0.19 13.70 -10.04
N GLN A 176 1.34 14.35 -10.22
CA GLN A 176 1.81 14.73 -11.55
C GLN A 176 2.31 13.50 -12.30
N GLY A 177 3.07 12.64 -11.63
CA GLY A 177 3.50 11.34 -12.16
C GLY A 177 2.32 10.48 -12.60
N ALA A 178 1.27 10.38 -11.79
CA ALA A 178 0.07 9.59 -12.07
C ALA A 178 -0.59 9.97 -13.40
N LYS A 179 -0.85 11.26 -13.61
CA LYS A 179 -1.47 11.79 -14.84
C LYS A 179 -0.61 11.57 -16.09
N ARG A 180 0.72 11.57 -15.94
CA ARG A 180 1.68 11.43 -17.05
C ARG A 180 1.96 9.95 -17.37
N ILE A 181 2.08 9.13 -16.33
CA ILE A 181 2.48 7.72 -16.42
C ILE A 181 1.27 6.85 -16.77
N VAL A 182 0.11 7.09 -16.17
CA VAL A 182 -1.06 6.23 -16.32
C VAL A 182 -2.14 6.99 -17.09
N SER A 183 -2.36 6.60 -18.34
CA SER A 183 -3.29 7.26 -19.27
C SER A 183 -4.73 7.34 -18.77
N GLU A 184 -5.16 6.32 -18.05
CA GLU A 184 -6.51 6.15 -17.51
C GLU A 184 -6.70 6.81 -16.13
N TRP A 185 -5.63 7.26 -15.49
CA TRP A 185 -5.70 7.85 -14.15
C TRP A 185 -6.58 9.12 -14.08
N PRO A 186 -6.53 10.05 -15.06
CA PRO A 186 -7.43 11.21 -15.06
C PRO A 186 -8.92 10.83 -15.08
N ASP A 187 -9.28 9.75 -15.78
CA ASP A 187 -10.67 9.29 -15.86
C ASP A 187 -11.10 8.63 -14.54
N LEU A 188 -10.22 7.84 -13.91
CA LEU A 188 -10.44 7.26 -12.58
C LEU A 188 -10.57 8.35 -11.49
N ASP A 189 -9.72 9.38 -11.52
CA ASP A 189 -9.80 10.53 -10.61
C ASP A 189 -11.12 11.30 -10.82
N LEU A 190 -11.54 11.49 -12.08
CA LEU A 190 -12.82 12.12 -12.39
C LEU A 190 -14.00 11.30 -11.86
N GLU A 191 -14.02 9.99 -12.09
CA GLU A 191 -15.05 9.09 -11.59
C GLU A 191 -15.17 9.16 -10.06
N ALA A 192 -14.05 9.06 -9.34
CA ALA A 192 -14.01 9.15 -7.88
C ALA A 192 -14.51 10.51 -7.37
N ARG A 193 -14.11 11.62 -8.02
CA ARG A 193 -14.59 12.98 -7.67
C ARG A 193 -16.08 13.14 -7.93
N THR A 194 -16.57 12.66 -9.07
CA THR A 194 -17.99 12.73 -9.42
C THR A 194 -18.83 11.92 -8.44
N PHE A 195 -18.39 10.71 -8.09
CA PHE A 195 -19.04 9.89 -7.06
C PHE A 195 -19.07 10.61 -5.70
N THR A 196 -17.93 11.17 -5.27
CA THR A 196 -17.83 11.90 -4.00
C THR A 196 -18.76 13.12 -3.99
N ALA A 197 -18.78 13.90 -5.07
CA ALA A 197 -19.65 15.07 -5.18
C ALA A 197 -21.14 14.70 -5.17
N LYS A 198 -21.52 13.55 -5.75
CA LYS A 198 -22.90 13.04 -5.70
C LYS A 198 -23.32 12.72 -4.26
N ILE A 199 -22.49 11.98 -3.52
CA ILE A 199 -22.79 11.63 -2.12
C ILE A 199 -22.90 12.86 -1.23
N LEU A 200 -21.97 13.82 -1.36
CA LEU A 200 -22.01 15.04 -0.56
C LEU A 200 -23.24 15.92 -0.87
N ARG A 201 -23.71 15.93 -2.13
CA ARG A 201 -24.97 16.60 -2.50
C ARG A 201 -26.18 15.90 -1.90
N ASP A 202 -26.25 14.58 -2.06
CA ASP A 202 -27.33 13.76 -1.50
C ASP A 202 -27.38 13.93 0.05
N GLU A 203 -26.22 14.00 0.73
CA GLU A 203 -26.13 14.29 2.17
C GLU A 203 -26.62 15.70 2.52
N SER A 204 -26.28 16.72 1.72
CA SER A 204 -26.77 18.08 1.93
C SER A 204 -28.29 18.18 1.74
N GLU A 205 -28.84 17.51 0.73
CA GLU A 205 -30.29 17.46 0.48
C GLU A 205 -31.02 16.67 1.56
N LEU A 206 -30.43 15.57 2.06
CA LEU A 206 -30.94 14.82 3.21
C LEU A 206 -30.90 15.66 4.50
N GLN A 207 -29.84 16.43 4.73
CA GLN A 207 -29.76 17.35 5.87
C GLN A 207 -30.78 18.48 5.76
N GLU A 208 -30.99 19.06 4.57
CA GLU A 208 -32.04 20.07 4.33
C GLU A 208 -33.45 19.48 4.48
N ALA A 209 -33.69 18.26 4.00
CA ALA A 209 -34.95 17.54 4.20
C ALA A 209 -35.19 17.25 5.70
N VAL A 210 -34.18 16.77 6.43
CA VAL A 210 -34.29 16.53 7.88
C VAL A 210 -34.42 17.84 8.66
N ALA A 211 -33.79 18.93 8.24
CA ALA A 211 -33.92 20.25 8.87
C ALA A 211 -35.29 20.90 8.61
N SER A 212 -35.83 20.74 7.41
CA SER A 212 -37.18 21.19 7.05
C SER A 212 -38.27 20.38 7.78
N ASP A 213 -38.06 19.08 8.01
CA ASP A 213 -38.97 18.24 8.80
C ASP A 213 -38.86 18.55 10.31
N LYS A 214 -37.66 18.94 10.79
CA LYS A 214 -37.44 19.43 12.17
C LYS A 214 -37.95 20.85 12.41
N SER A 215 -38.31 21.61 11.38
CA SER A 215 -38.87 22.97 11.52
C SER A 215 -40.31 23.01 12.09
N GLN A 216 -40.91 21.86 12.41
CA GLN A 216 -42.11 21.76 13.26
C GLN A 216 -41.81 21.43 14.75
N GLY A 217 -40.56 21.46 15.21
CA GLY A 217 -40.24 21.15 16.62
C GLY A 217 -38.96 21.79 17.16
N SER A 218 -39.11 22.99 17.72
CA SER A 218 -38.27 23.67 18.74
C SER A 218 -36.76 23.91 18.51
N GLN A 219 -36.41 25.19 18.69
CA GLN A 219 -35.07 25.80 18.74
C GLN A 219 -34.11 25.13 19.74
N GLY A 220 -32.82 25.07 19.35
CA GLY A 220 -31.70 24.78 20.24
C GLY A 220 -30.35 24.98 19.53
N ASP A 221 -29.58 25.93 20.05
CA ASP A 221 -28.25 26.42 19.67
C ASP A 221 -27.15 25.35 19.74
N GLU A 222 -26.18 25.36 18.80
CA GLU A 222 -24.75 25.20 19.13
C GLU A 222 -23.81 25.33 17.91
N SER A 223 -22.75 26.08 18.15
CA SER A 223 -21.59 26.34 17.31
C SER A 223 -20.57 25.19 17.34
N SER A 224 -20.00 24.86 16.17
CA SER A 224 -18.54 24.75 15.92
C SER A 224 -18.27 23.83 14.73
N VAL A 225 -17.62 24.36 13.68
CA VAL A 225 -17.09 23.57 12.56
C VAL A 225 -15.62 23.89 12.40
N GLU A 226 -14.84 22.91 12.84
CA GLU A 226 -13.70 22.26 12.18
C GLU A 226 -12.42 23.04 11.84
N GLU A 227 -11.39 22.59 12.57
CA GLU A 227 -9.98 22.53 12.19
C GLU A 227 -9.80 21.91 10.80
N LEU A 228 -9.31 22.70 9.86
CA LEU A 228 -8.90 22.28 8.53
C LEU A 228 -7.48 21.68 8.54
N ASP A 229 -7.42 20.42 8.11
CA ASP A 229 -6.45 19.87 7.14
C ASP A 229 -4.96 20.24 7.30
N LEU A 230 -4.26 19.39 8.04
CA LEU A 230 -2.79 19.32 8.08
C LEU A 230 -2.30 17.88 7.86
N GLU A 231 -2.82 17.18 6.85
CA GLU A 231 -2.23 15.91 6.36
C GLU A 231 -1.75 16.04 4.90
N SER A 232 -0.72 16.87 4.70
CA SER A 232 0.02 16.93 3.42
C SER A 232 1.53 17.19 3.59
N LYS A 233 2.14 16.70 4.67
CA LYS A 233 3.60 16.86 4.90
C LYS A 233 4.38 15.58 5.22
N SER A 234 3.81 14.39 5.01
CA SER A 234 4.53 13.13 5.26
C SER A 234 4.95 12.36 4.01
N GLU A 235 4.96 12.98 2.83
CA GLU A 235 5.48 12.35 1.60
C GLU A 235 6.65 13.13 0.96
N LEU A 236 7.55 13.69 1.78
CA LEU A 236 8.80 14.32 1.31
C LEU A 236 10.04 13.63 1.88
#